data_AF-A0ABD3ED44-F1
#
_entry.id   AF-A0ABD3ED44-F1
#
_cell.length_a   1.000
_cell.length_b   1.000
_cell.length_c   1.000
_cell.angle_alpha   90.00
_cell.angle_beta   90.00
_cell.angle_gamma   90.00
#
_symmetry.space_group_name_H-M   'P 1'
#
loop_
_entity.id
_entity.type
_entity.pdbx_description
1 polymer ?
#
loop_
_entity_poly.entity_id
_entity_poly.type
_entity_poly.pdbx_seq_one_letter_code
_entity_poly.pdbx_strand_id
1 'polypeptide(L)'
;MRRKIGISKLKNPVKLICIIVSVSFIIIQIISAIQLTKISTSTINPPKPKIPKINLSRGSEIGEFGKVVIRMLPSDLAFTLFLPSEEAFRRDLRLNRNDSNTYAVLTRVLGFSAVPRWISTADLEYGKQKTYDSISGFNLYVSKNLNGMVVANGVVSEKVDLRMGEILVHVMNGVVMDAEFEQSVQPEDDDDDK
;
A
#
# COMPACT_ATOMS: atom_id res chain seq x y z
N MET A 1 38.38 45.63 28.03
CA MET A 1 36.91 45.79 27.94
C MET A 1 36.24 44.41 28.17
N ARG A 2 35.94 44.05 29.42
CA ARG A 2 35.38 42.73 29.79
C ARG A 2 33.86 42.84 29.88
N ARG A 3 33.12 42.16 28.99
CA ARG A 3 31.65 42.05 29.06
C ARG A 3 31.27 41.23 30.29
N LYS A 4 30.67 41.87 31.30
CA LYS A 4 29.99 41.21 32.41
C LYS A 4 28.75 40.51 31.85
N ILE A 5 28.80 39.18 31.80
CA ILE A 5 27.62 38.34 31.62
C ILE A 5 26.86 38.40 32.94
N GLY A 6 25.83 39.24 32.98
CA GLY A 6 24.91 39.34 34.11
C GLY A 6 24.06 38.07 34.16
N ILE A 7 24.46 37.11 34.99
CA ILE A 7 23.61 35.99 35.39
C ILE A 7 22.48 36.60 36.20
N SER A 8 21.29 36.69 35.60
CA SER A 8 20.09 37.19 36.26
C SER A 8 19.78 36.32 37.49
N LYS A 9 19.89 36.89 38.70
CA LYS A 9 19.36 36.31 39.94
C LYS A 9 17.88 36.04 39.75
N LEU A 10 17.52 34.77 39.56
CA LEU A 10 16.18 34.41 39.18
C LEU A 10 15.30 34.23 40.42
N LYS A 11 14.32 35.11 40.59
CA LYS A 11 13.49 35.21 41.81
C LYS A 11 12.46 34.09 41.98
N ASN A 12 12.30 33.17 41.02
CA ASN A 12 11.29 32.12 41.13
C ASN A 12 11.64 30.87 40.30
N PRO A 13 12.14 29.79 40.93
CA PRO A 13 12.61 28.60 40.21
C PRO A 13 11.49 27.88 39.45
N VAL A 14 10.25 27.93 39.95
CA VAL A 14 9.08 27.35 39.28
C VAL A 14 8.80 28.06 37.96
N LYS A 15 8.92 29.39 37.93
CA LYS A 15 8.74 30.17 36.71
C LYS A 15 9.83 29.86 35.68
N LEU A 16 11.06 29.58 36.11
CA LEU A 16 12.14 29.14 35.22
C LEU A 16 11.79 27.81 34.54
N ILE A 17 11.39 26.81 35.34
CA ILE A 17 11.09 25.47 34.86
C ILE A 17 9.93 25.52 33.87
N CYS A 18 8.88 26.29 34.19
CA CYS A 18 7.73 26.46 33.32
C CYS A 18 8.11 27.12 31.97
N ILE A 19 8.99 28.12 31.99
CA ILE A 19 9.53 28.74 30.77
C ILE A 19 10.35 27.74 29.97
N ILE A 20 11.25 26.98 30.61
CA ILE A 20 12.10 25.99 29.93
C ILE A 20 11.26 24.90 29.27
N VAL A 21 10.26 24.36 29.97
CA VAL A 21 9.36 23.32 29.44
C VAL A 21 8.55 23.86 28.27
N SER A 22 7.98 25.07 28.41
CA SER A 22 7.20 25.70 27.34
C SER A 22 8.04 25.96 26.08
N VAL A 23 9.25 26.52 26.26
CA VAL A 23 10.19 26.75 25.15
C VAL A 23 10.63 25.44 24.52
N SER A 24 10.91 24.40 25.30
CA SER A 24 11.31 23.09 24.80
C SER A 24 10.20 22.45 23.97
N PHE A 25 8.94 22.54 24.43
CA PHE A 25 7.79 22.03 23.69
C PHE A 25 7.60 22.75 22.34
N ILE A 26 7.73 24.08 22.32
CA ILE A 26 7.65 24.87 21.07
C ILE A 26 8.78 24.47 20.11
N ILE A 27 10.01 24.29 20.60
CA ILE A 27 11.14 23.85 19.79
C ILE A 27 10.87 22.47 19.18
N ILE A 28 10.36 21.52 19.98
CA ILE A 28 10.01 20.18 19.49
C ILE A 28 8.93 20.27 18.40
N GLN A 29 7.89 21.08 18.60
CA GLN A 29 6.82 21.26 17.60
C GLN A 29 7.36 21.87 16.29
N ILE A 30 8.26 22.86 16.38
CA ILE A 30 8.91 23.47 15.21
C ILE A 30 9.79 22.44 14.49
N ILE A 31 10.61 21.68 15.21
CA ILE A 31 11.47 20.64 14.61
C ILE A 31 10.61 19.56 13.94
N SER A 32 9.53 19.11 14.58
CA SER A 32 8.59 18.15 14.00
C SER A 32 7.90 18.69 12.75
N ALA A 33 7.45 19.95 12.76
CA ALA A 33 6.88 20.61 11.58
C ALA A 33 7.91 20.76 10.44
N ILE A 34 9.17 21.05 10.76
CA ILE A 34 10.27 21.12 9.79
C ILE A 34 10.60 19.73 9.24
N GLN A 35 10.59 18.68 10.06
CA GLN A 35 10.80 17.29 9.61
C GLN A 35 9.67 16.84 8.66
N LEU A 36 8.41 17.20 8.97
CA LEU A 36 7.27 16.95 8.09
C LEU A 36 7.37 17.72 6.77
N THR A 37 7.86 18.97 6.79
CA THR A 37 8.10 19.75 5.57
C THR A 37 9.35 19.31 4.81
N LYS A 38 10.36 18.71 5.45
CA LYS A 38 11.48 18.04 4.75
C LYS A 38 11.05 16.81 3.98
N ILE A 39 10.01 16.10 4.45
CA ILE A 39 9.35 15.04 3.66
C ILE A 39 8.57 15.65 2.47
N SER A 40 8.08 16.88 2.61
CA SER A 40 7.27 17.58 1.58
C SER A 40 8.08 18.45 0.59
N THR A 41 9.34 18.76 0.88
CA THR A 41 10.21 19.63 0.05
C THR A 41 11.25 18.83 -0.74
N SER A 42 10.82 17.75 -1.38
CA SER A 42 11.45 17.35 -2.64
C SER A 42 10.80 18.19 -3.73
N THR A 43 11.59 19.11 -4.31
CA THR A 43 11.31 19.93 -5.48
C THR A 43 10.18 19.39 -6.36
N ILE A 44 9.09 20.17 -6.44
CA ILE A 44 8.01 20.02 -7.44
C ILE A 44 8.60 20.38 -8.82
N ASN A 45 9.44 19.49 -9.33
CA ASN A 45 9.36 19.15 -10.74
C ASN A 45 8.36 17.99 -10.78
N PRO A 46 7.33 17.99 -11.65
CA PRO A 46 6.52 16.80 -11.82
C PRO A 46 7.50 15.64 -12.06
N PRO A 47 7.56 14.65 -11.15
CA PRO A 47 8.43 13.52 -11.41
C PRO A 47 7.87 12.91 -12.68
N LYS A 48 8.61 13.01 -13.79
CA LYS A 48 8.44 12.05 -14.89
C LYS A 48 8.38 10.71 -14.18
N PRO A 49 7.27 9.95 -14.29
CA PRO A 49 7.15 8.70 -13.56
C PRO A 49 8.42 7.93 -13.88
N LYS A 50 9.26 7.69 -12.88
CA LYS A 50 10.32 6.70 -13.01
C LYS A 50 9.55 5.40 -13.09
N ILE A 51 9.08 5.09 -14.30
CA ILE A 51 8.45 3.84 -14.64
C ILE A 51 9.42 2.81 -14.06
N PRO A 52 9.01 2.01 -13.05
CA PRO A 52 9.81 0.87 -12.68
C PRO A 52 10.12 0.18 -14.00
N LYS A 53 11.39 -0.08 -14.31
CA LYS A 53 11.73 -0.81 -15.53
C LYS A 53 11.13 -2.20 -15.37
N ILE A 54 9.83 -2.32 -15.67
CA ILE A 54 9.11 -3.57 -15.77
C ILE A 54 9.84 -4.25 -16.90
N ASN A 55 10.66 -5.25 -16.55
CA ASN A 55 11.32 -6.07 -17.55
C ASN A 55 10.23 -6.52 -18.53
N LEU A 56 10.38 -6.12 -19.80
CA LEU A 56 9.34 -6.17 -20.81
C LEU A 56 8.74 -7.58 -20.96
N SER A 57 9.52 -8.61 -20.62
CA SER A 57 9.12 -10.02 -20.53
C SER A 57 8.10 -10.31 -19.41
N ARG A 58 8.32 -9.83 -18.18
CA ARG A 58 7.39 -10.03 -17.04
C ARG A 58 6.16 -9.14 -17.09
N GLY A 59 6.25 -8.01 -17.79
CA GLY A 59 5.10 -7.11 -17.99
C GLY A 59 3.95 -7.74 -18.79
N SER A 60 4.23 -8.78 -19.57
CA SER A 60 3.19 -9.55 -20.28
C SER A 60 2.32 -10.38 -19.32
N GLU A 61 2.88 -10.79 -18.17
CA GLU A 61 2.24 -11.72 -17.24
C GLU A 61 1.22 -11.04 -16.32
N ILE A 62 1.31 -9.72 -16.18
CA ILE A 62 0.51 -8.91 -15.25
C ILE A 62 -0.72 -8.28 -15.90
N GLY A 63 -0.72 -8.18 -17.24
CA GLY A 63 -1.77 -7.46 -17.94
C GLY A 63 -1.67 -5.94 -17.78
N GLU A 64 -2.71 -5.24 -18.20
CA GLU A 64 -2.77 -3.79 -18.31
C GLU A 64 -3.36 -3.18 -17.04
N PHE A 65 -4.43 -3.77 -16.49
CA PHE A 65 -4.98 -3.34 -15.20
C PHE A 65 -3.96 -3.52 -14.08
N GLY A 66 -3.25 -4.65 -14.07
CA GLY A 66 -2.21 -4.92 -13.09
C GLY A 66 -1.05 -3.93 -13.15
N LYS A 67 -0.64 -3.47 -14.33
CA LYS A 67 0.36 -2.40 -14.47
C LYS A 67 -0.11 -1.09 -13.85
N VAL A 68 -1.40 -0.77 -13.95
CA VAL A 68 -1.97 0.44 -13.33
C VAL A 68 -1.92 0.32 -11.81
N VAL A 69 -2.36 -0.82 -11.25
CA VAL A 69 -2.32 -1.08 -9.80
C VAL A 69 -0.89 -0.96 -9.24
N ILE A 70 0.09 -1.58 -9.90
CA ILE A 70 1.50 -1.51 -9.47
C ILE A 70 2.04 -0.07 -9.49
N ARG A 71 1.61 0.76 -10.45
CA ARG A 71 2.02 2.18 -10.52
C ARG A 71 1.45 3.04 -9.39
N MET A 72 0.41 2.57 -8.70
CA MET A 72 -0.14 3.27 -7.53
C MET A 72 0.71 3.05 -6.27
N LEU A 73 1.55 2.00 -6.25
CA LEU A 73 2.45 1.73 -5.12
C LEU A 73 3.74 2.56 -5.22
N PRO A 74 4.31 2.97 -4.08
CA PRO A 74 5.63 3.58 -4.04
C PRO A 74 6.70 2.55 -4.45
N SER A 75 7.64 2.97 -5.29
CA SER A 75 8.64 2.08 -5.90
C SER A 75 9.84 1.74 -5.01
N ASP A 76 9.97 2.43 -3.88
CA ASP A 76 11.11 2.42 -2.96
C ASP A 76 10.83 1.71 -1.63
N LEU A 77 9.62 1.16 -1.47
CA LEU A 77 9.19 0.43 -0.30
C LEU A 77 8.84 -1.01 -0.64
N ALA A 78 9.08 -1.90 0.32
CA ALA A 78 8.80 -3.33 0.16
C ALA A 78 7.30 -3.60 0.26
N PHE A 79 6.72 -4.15 -0.82
CA PHE A 79 5.34 -4.60 -0.86
C PHE A 79 5.22 -6.02 -1.39
N THR A 80 4.22 -6.75 -0.92
CA THR A 80 3.68 -7.93 -1.60
C THR A 80 2.29 -7.59 -2.12
N LEU A 81 2.03 -7.91 -3.38
CA LEU A 81 0.76 -7.65 -4.03
C LEU A 81 0.16 -8.98 -4.51
N PHE A 82 -1.01 -9.31 -3.96
CA PHE A 82 -1.86 -10.43 -4.40
C PHE A 82 -2.74 -9.95 -5.56
N LEU A 83 -2.10 -9.72 -6.71
CA LEU A 83 -2.69 -9.01 -7.83
C LEU A 83 -3.62 -9.91 -8.65
N PRO A 84 -4.89 -9.56 -8.87
CA PRO A 84 -5.75 -10.30 -9.79
C PRO A 84 -5.13 -10.39 -11.19
N SER A 85 -5.31 -11.53 -11.87
CA SER A 85 -4.96 -11.66 -13.28
C SER A 85 -5.82 -10.72 -14.13
N GLU A 86 -5.36 -10.39 -15.33
CA GLU A 86 -6.15 -9.57 -16.27
C GLU A 86 -7.53 -10.18 -16.53
N GLU A 87 -7.60 -11.51 -16.56
CA GLU A 87 -8.86 -12.25 -16.69
C GLU A 87 -9.74 -12.12 -15.44
N ALA A 88 -9.18 -12.25 -14.24
CA ALA A 88 -9.92 -12.03 -13.00
C ALA A 88 -10.48 -10.60 -12.89
N PHE A 89 -9.73 -9.58 -13.32
CA PHE A 89 -10.24 -8.20 -13.39
C PHE A 89 -11.46 -8.08 -14.31
N ARG A 90 -11.45 -8.74 -15.47
CA ARG A 90 -12.57 -8.68 -16.42
C ARG A 90 -13.74 -9.55 -16.01
N ARG A 91 -13.48 -10.72 -15.44
CA ARG A 91 -14.51 -11.70 -15.07
C ARG A 91 -15.22 -11.28 -13.79
N ASP A 92 -14.45 -10.96 -12.75
CA ASP A 92 -14.98 -10.80 -11.39
C ASP A 92 -15.41 -9.35 -11.13
N LEU A 93 -14.74 -8.37 -11.74
CA LEU A 93 -15.07 -6.93 -11.58
C LEU A 93 -15.67 -6.31 -12.83
N ARG A 94 -15.84 -7.08 -13.92
CA ARG A 94 -16.39 -6.63 -15.20
C ARG A 94 -15.68 -5.39 -15.78
N LEU A 95 -14.40 -5.23 -15.44
CA LEU A 95 -13.66 -4.04 -15.83
C LEU A 95 -13.46 -3.97 -17.34
N ASN A 96 -13.82 -2.81 -17.88
CA ASN A 96 -13.54 -2.44 -19.26
C ASN A 96 -12.68 -1.17 -19.26
N ARG A 97 -11.72 -1.09 -20.19
CA ARG A 97 -10.79 0.05 -20.33
C ARG A 97 -11.49 1.41 -20.49
N ASN A 98 -12.72 1.42 -20.98
CA ASN A 98 -13.46 2.64 -21.26
C ASN A 98 -14.37 3.10 -20.11
N ASP A 99 -14.38 2.40 -18.96
CA ASP A 99 -15.21 2.77 -17.83
C ASP A 99 -14.51 3.81 -16.94
N SER A 100 -15.21 4.92 -16.66
CA SER A 100 -14.77 5.97 -15.74
C SER A 100 -14.51 5.46 -14.32
N ASN A 101 -15.19 4.40 -13.89
CA ASN A 101 -15.09 3.85 -12.53
C ASN A 101 -13.86 2.94 -12.34
N THR A 102 -13.17 2.58 -13.43
CA THR A 102 -12.02 1.66 -13.40
C THR A 102 -10.99 2.05 -12.35
N TYR A 103 -10.61 3.33 -12.28
CA TYR A 103 -9.56 3.76 -11.35
C TYR A 103 -9.98 3.60 -9.87
N ALA A 104 -11.25 3.87 -9.54
CA ALA A 104 -11.78 3.70 -8.19
C ALA A 104 -11.80 2.23 -7.78
N VAL A 105 -12.26 1.35 -8.67
CA VAL A 105 -12.24 -0.11 -8.49
C VAL A 105 -10.81 -0.61 -8.28
N LEU A 106 -9.86 -0.22 -9.14
CA LEU A 106 -8.46 -0.61 -9.02
C LEU A 106 -7.81 -0.12 -7.71
N THR A 107 -8.16 1.08 -7.26
CA THR A 107 -7.69 1.61 -5.96
C THR A 107 -8.23 0.79 -4.79
N ARG A 108 -9.48 0.34 -4.88
CA ARG A 108 -10.10 -0.51 -3.85
C ARG A 108 -9.45 -1.89 -3.82
N VAL A 109 -9.25 -2.50 -4.99
CA VAL A 109 -8.48 -3.76 -5.13
C VAL A 109 -7.09 -3.62 -4.54
N LEU A 110 -6.36 -2.54 -4.83
CA LEU A 110 -5.05 -2.28 -4.24
C LEU A 110 -5.11 -2.28 -2.71
N GLY A 111 -6.12 -1.62 -2.14
CA GLY A 111 -6.32 -1.53 -0.70
C GLY A 111 -6.38 -2.91 -0.03
N PHE A 112 -7.13 -3.85 -0.62
CA PHE A 112 -7.30 -5.20 -0.09
C PHE A 112 -6.14 -6.16 -0.40
N SER A 113 -5.45 -5.96 -1.53
CA SER A 113 -4.50 -6.94 -2.07
C SER A 113 -3.03 -6.63 -1.79
N ALA A 114 -2.69 -5.44 -1.31
CA ALA A 114 -1.32 -5.04 -1.06
C ALA A 114 -0.97 -5.15 0.43
N VAL A 115 0.17 -5.75 0.76
CA VAL A 115 0.72 -5.85 2.12
C VAL A 115 2.08 -5.13 2.15
N PRO A 116 2.33 -4.21 3.12
CA PRO A 116 3.57 -3.43 3.21
C PRO A 116 4.76 -4.23 3.76
N ARG A 117 5.04 -5.41 3.18
CA ARG A 117 6.22 -6.24 3.42
C ARG A 117 6.37 -7.30 2.33
N TRP A 118 7.55 -7.91 2.22
CA TRP A 118 7.73 -9.11 1.38
C TRP A 118 7.18 -10.38 2.05
N ILE A 119 6.48 -11.17 1.25
CA ILE A 119 5.91 -12.48 1.57
C ILE A 119 6.12 -13.35 0.34
N SER A 120 7.22 -14.10 0.32
CA SER A 120 7.51 -15.04 -0.75
C SER A 120 6.92 -16.41 -0.48
N THR A 121 6.88 -17.28 -1.50
CA THR A 121 6.47 -18.69 -1.29
C THR A 121 7.38 -19.44 -0.31
N ALA A 122 8.63 -19.00 -0.17
CA ALA A 122 9.59 -19.56 0.79
C ALA A 122 9.23 -19.23 2.25
N ASP A 123 8.55 -18.10 2.48
CA ASP A 123 8.08 -17.68 3.82
C ASP A 123 6.80 -18.43 4.25
N LEU A 124 6.15 -19.12 3.32
CA LEU A 124 4.88 -19.81 3.54
C LEU A 124 5.08 -21.32 3.72
N GLU A 125 4.43 -21.87 4.75
CA GLU A 125 4.40 -23.29 5.02
C GLU A 125 3.17 -23.93 4.36
N TYR A 126 3.30 -25.19 3.93
CA TYR A 126 2.20 -25.92 3.33
C TYR A 126 1.04 -26.10 4.31
N GLY A 127 -0.18 -25.77 3.88
CA GLY A 127 -1.40 -25.97 4.67
C GLY A 127 -1.53 -25.11 5.94
N LYS A 128 -0.52 -24.28 6.25
CA LYS A 128 -0.50 -23.41 7.42
C LYS A 128 -0.78 -21.98 7.02
N GLN A 129 -1.93 -21.51 7.46
CA GLN A 129 -2.39 -20.15 7.22
C GLN A 129 -1.65 -19.15 8.13
N LYS A 130 -1.22 -18.04 7.54
CA LYS A 130 -0.71 -16.85 8.23
C LYS A 130 -1.63 -15.68 7.92
N THR A 131 -1.79 -14.79 8.88
CA THR A 131 -2.61 -13.57 8.72
C THR A 131 -1.71 -12.37 8.51
N TYR A 132 -2.07 -11.52 7.56
CA TYR A 132 -1.39 -10.27 7.24
C TYR A 132 -2.41 -9.15 7.06
N ASP A 133 -2.07 -7.94 7.51
CA ASP A 133 -2.89 -6.76 7.28
C ASP A 133 -2.55 -6.14 5.93
N SER A 134 -3.55 -5.96 5.08
CA SER A 134 -3.40 -5.20 3.83
C SER A 134 -3.31 -3.68 4.11
N ILE A 135 -3.06 -2.89 3.07
CA ILE A 135 -3.02 -1.41 3.16
C ILE A 135 -4.32 -0.84 3.73
N SER A 136 -5.48 -1.43 3.42
CA SER A 136 -6.78 -0.98 3.96
C SER A 136 -7.07 -1.50 5.36
N GLY A 137 -6.20 -2.32 5.95
CA GLY A 137 -6.46 -3.04 7.20
C GLY A 137 -7.33 -4.29 7.04
N PHE A 138 -7.62 -4.71 5.81
CA PHE A 138 -8.30 -5.98 5.54
C PHE A 138 -7.37 -7.17 5.79
N ASN A 139 -7.88 -8.17 6.52
CA ASN A 139 -7.12 -9.37 6.89
C ASN A 139 -6.97 -10.32 5.69
N LEU A 140 -5.72 -10.55 5.31
CA LEU A 140 -5.32 -11.54 4.33
C LEU A 140 -4.84 -12.82 5.02
N TYR A 141 -5.59 -13.89 4.80
CA TYR A 141 -5.31 -15.26 5.20
C TYR A 141 -4.54 -15.96 4.09
N VAL A 142 -3.22 -16.03 4.26
CA VAL A 142 -2.29 -16.48 3.23
C VAL A 142 -1.70 -17.84 3.60
N SER A 143 -1.67 -18.76 2.64
CA SER A 143 -1.09 -20.09 2.79
C SER A 143 -0.44 -20.56 1.49
N LYS A 144 0.25 -21.71 1.53
CA LYS A 144 0.77 -22.40 0.35
C LYS A 144 0.04 -23.73 0.16
N ASN A 145 -0.45 -23.98 -1.05
CA ASN A 145 -1.12 -25.22 -1.40
C ASN A 145 -0.13 -26.33 -1.84
N LEU A 146 -0.65 -27.51 -2.19
CA LEU A 146 0.16 -28.68 -2.57
C LEU A 146 1.01 -28.45 -3.82
N ASN A 147 0.53 -27.58 -4.72
CA ASN A 147 1.19 -27.26 -5.98
C ASN A 147 2.26 -26.17 -5.81
N GLY A 148 2.54 -25.74 -4.57
CA GLY A 148 3.46 -24.64 -4.28
C GLY A 148 2.89 -23.25 -4.58
N MET A 149 1.59 -23.16 -4.91
CA MET A 149 0.93 -21.89 -5.21
C MET A 149 0.48 -21.21 -3.92
N VAL A 150 0.56 -19.88 -3.94
CA VAL A 150 0.04 -19.03 -2.88
C VAL A 150 -1.48 -18.99 -2.94
N VAL A 151 -2.14 -19.11 -1.79
CA VAL A 151 -3.58 -18.95 -1.64
C VAL A 151 -3.83 -17.82 -0.66
N ALA A 152 -4.63 -16.83 -1.06
CA ALA A 152 -5.03 -15.70 -0.21
C ALA A 152 -6.55 -15.64 -0.13
N ASN A 153 -7.12 -15.74 1.07
CA ASN A 153 -8.57 -15.76 1.32
C ASN A 153 -9.34 -16.74 0.41
N GLY A 154 -8.75 -17.91 0.15
CA GLY A 154 -9.33 -18.93 -0.73
C GLY A 154 -9.05 -18.74 -2.23
N VAL A 155 -8.55 -17.58 -2.65
CA VAL A 155 -8.16 -17.32 -4.04
C VAL A 155 -6.77 -17.88 -4.30
N VAL A 156 -6.64 -18.72 -5.32
CA VAL A 156 -5.38 -19.38 -5.69
C VAL A 156 -4.61 -18.54 -6.71
N SER A 157 -3.29 -18.47 -6.56
CA SER A 157 -2.41 -17.83 -7.53
C SER A 157 -2.22 -18.66 -8.81
N GLU A 158 -2.05 -17.96 -9.93
CA GLU A 158 -1.60 -18.49 -11.23
C GLU A 158 -0.07 -18.40 -11.37
N LYS A 159 0.52 -17.34 -10.81
CA LYS A 159 1.98 -17.09 -10.81
C LYS A 159 2.41 -16.56 -9.46
N VAL A 160 3.62 -16.91 -9.05
CA VAL A 160 4.14 -16.56 -7.72
C VAL A 160 5.53 -15.92 -7.83
N ASP A 161 5.88 -15.14 -6.82
CA ASP A 161 7.21 -14.55 -6.61
C ASP A 161 7.72 -13.69 -7.80
N LEU A 162 6.82 -13.01 -8.52
CA LEU A 162 7.21 -12.10 -9.60
C LEU A 162 7.77 -10.80 -9.01
N ARG A 163 9.09 -10.66 -9.03
CA ARG A 163 9.76 -9.46 -8.53
C ARG A 163 9.76 -8.32 -9.54
N MET A 164 9.32 -7.13 -9.10
CA MET A 164 9.29 -5.86 -9.83
C MET A 164 9.85 -4.73 -8.96
N GLY A 165 11.19 -4.60 -8.94
CA GLY A 165 11.85 -3.67 -8.02
C GLY A 165 11.67 -4.12 -6.57
N GLU A 166 11.11 -3.23 -5.74
CA GLU A 166 10.77 -3.49 -4.34
C GLU A 166 9.37 -4.13 -4.15
N ILE A 167 8.63 -4.38 -5.23
CA ILE A 167 7.32 -5.01 -5.18
C ILE A 167 7.44 -6.49 -5.58
N LEU A 168 6.93 -7.39 -4.74
CA LEU A 168 6.76 -8.81 -5.02
C LEU A 168 5.31 -9.07 -5.41
N VAL A 169 5.08 -9.70 -6.55
CA VAL A 169 3.72 -9.93 -7.07
C VAL A 169 3.41 -11.42 -7.13
N HIS A 170 2.27 -11.79 -6.57
CA HIS A 170 1.60 -13.07 -6.83
C HIS A 170 0.37 -12.78 -7.68
N VAL A 171 0.29 -13.36 -8.87
CA VAL A 171 -0.86 -13.19 -9.77
C VAL A 171 -1.95 -14.16 -9.36
N MET A 172 -3.15 -13.66 -9.10
CA MET A 172 -4.27 -14.38 -8.49
C MET A 172 -5.36 -14.70 -9.53
N ASN A 173 -5.87 -15.94 -9.54
CA ASN A 173 -7.01 -16.35 -10.40
C ASN A 173 -8.36 -15.90 -9.82
N GLY A 174 -8.40 -14.69 -9.30
CA GLY A 174 -9.58 -14.12 -8.66
C GLY A 174 -9.23 -12.83 -7.94
N VAL A 175 -10.26 -12.15 -7.46
CA VAL A 175 -10.09 -10.91 -6.71
C VAL A 175 -10.33 -11.14 -5.23
N VAL A 176 -9.39 -10.71 -4.40
CA VAL A 176 -9.55 -10.70 -2.95
C VAL A 176 -10.21 -9.39 -2.53
N MET A 177 -11.37 -9.49 -1.88
CA MET A 177 -12.15 -8.34 -1.43
C MET A 177 -13.05 -8.68 -0.23
N ASP A 178 -13.66 -7.67 0.37
CA ASP A 178 -14.74 -7.81 1.34
C ASP A 178 -16.11 -7.92 0.67
N ALA A 179 -17.11 -8.35 1.45
CA ALA A 179 -18.47 -8.54 0.95
C ALA A 179 -19.14 -7.23 0.52
N GLU A 180 -18.81 -6.10 1.17
CA GLU A 180 -19.36 -4.79 0.80
C GLU A 180 -18.89 -4.37 -0.60
N PHE A 181 -17.60 -4.55 -0.90
CA PHE A 181 -17.08 -4.27 -2.23
C PHE A 181 -17.60 -5.25 -3.26
N GLU A 182 -17.70 -6.54 -2.93
CA GLU A 182 -18.27 -7.56 -3.82
C GLU A 182 -19.68 -7.19 -4.24
N GLN A 183 -20.55 -6.81 -3.30
CA GLN A 183 -21.91 -6.34 -3.60
C GLN A 183 -21.92 -5.08 -4.48
N SER A 184 -20.96 -4.16 -4.29
CA SER A 184 -20.90 -2.93 -5.08
C SER A 184 -20.53 -3.13 -6.56
N VAL A 185 -19.96 -4.30 -6.91
CA VAL A 185 -19.56 -4.64 -8.28
C VAL A 185 -20.42 -5.74 -8.91
N GLN A 186 -21.37 -6.29 -8.14
CA GLN A 186 -22.38 -7.21 -8.66
C GLN A 186 -23.38 -6.45 -9.55
N PRO A 187 -23.93 -7.11 -10.58
CA PRO A 187 -25.04 -6.52 -11.33
C PRO A 187 -26.23 -6.26 -10.39
N GLU A 188 -26.96 -5.18 -10.65
CA GLU A 188 -28.33 -5.11 -10.20
C GLU A 188 -29.07 -6.25 -10.92
N ASP A 189 -29.58 -7.23 -10.17
CA ASP A 189 -30.45 -8.24 -10.75
C ASP A 189 -31.69 -7.49 -11.25
N ASP A 190 -31.90 -7.46 -12.57
CA ASP A 190 -33.12 -6.97 -13.20
C ASP A 190 -34.28 -7.88 -12.78
N ASP A 191 -34.82 -7.67 -11.57
CA ASP A 191 -36.05 -8.29 -11.06
C ASP A 191 -37.30 -7.68 -11.72
N ASP A 192 -37.25 -7.42 -13.03
CA ASP A 192 -38.37 -6.98 -13.86
C ASP A 192 -38.66 -8.07 -14.91
N ASP A 193 -39.44 -9.10 -14.51
CA ASP A 193 -40.48 -9.72 -15.34
C ASP A 193 -41.03 -11.00 -14.66
N LYS A 194 -42.13 -10.86 -13.91
CA LYS A 194 -43.12 -11.92 -13.67
C LYS A 194 -44.54 -11.39 -13.63
#